data_AF-B0D0V1-F1
#
_entry.id   AF-B0D0V1-F1
#
_cell.length_a   1.000
_cell.length_b   1.000
_cell.length_c   1.000
_cell.angle_alpha   90.00
_cell.angle_beta   90.00
_cell.angle_gamma   90.00
#
_symmetry.space_group_name_H-M   'P 1'
#
loop_
_entity.id
_entity.type
_entity.pdbx_description
1 polymer ?
#
loop_
_entity_poly.entity_id
_entity_poly.type
_entity_poly.pdbx_seq_one_letter_code
_entity_poly.pdbx_strand_id
1 'polypeptide(L)'
;MSSSVDDVRSALYDIWDDPTLSAHILKNHEQTIGALHSAASKSIRTRKSNFPDPDSLLPEVATLQKNLDSSKLTSWRLQTDAVIFMRTPKNSDHNVLERFKISESSAVDGNPHQAFLTVSVYTRVSWGPSYVHRSSQHALLSSQTLHDLLKVIPCTSNSHAPGGVEPISASGNGWVICIENYAYGDGSPDQEDYAEGSSSFLKGSTTVQETQFSSLSIRVNEPYWLLHQGGCDHFIVFDQIRLRHSSDPPSGYPLTSQIIPPLLDLCRACGKVPAVWSIVGDIRLGESPCMMCGPCWRNMGDPLEAGIVVVRLP
;
A
#
# COMPACT_ATOMS: atom_id res chain seq x y z
N MET A 1 33.60 1.76 27.01
CA MET A 1 32.31 1.04 27.11
C MET A 1 32.11 0.32 25.81
N SER A 2 32.18 -1.00 25.83
CA SER A 2 31.91 -1.84 24.66
C SER A 2 30.43 -1.72 24.33
N SER A 3 30.07 -0.90 23.35
CA SER A 3 28.69 -0.83 22.85
C SER A 3 28.39 -2.12 22.09
N SER A 4 27.95 -3.16 22.81
CA SER A 4 27.48 -4.38 22.17
C SER A 4 26.10 -4.15 21.56
N VAL A 5 25.79 -4.86 20.47
CA VAL A 5 24.43 -4.90 19.92
C VAL A 5 23.43 -5.42 20.97
N ASP A 6 23.88 -6.29 21.88
CA ASP A 6 23.07 -6.79 22.98
C ASP A 6 22.67 -5.70 23.98
N ASP A 7 23.52 -4.70 24.21
CA ASP A 7 23.21 -3.59 25.13
C ASP A 7 22.10 -2.71 24.54
N VAL A 8 22.14 -2.48 23.22
CA VAL A 8 21.07 -1.77 22.49
C VAL A 8 19.79 -2.59 22.51
N ARG A 9 19.89 -3.91 22.36
CA ARG A 9 18.75 -4.83 22.37
C ARG A 9 18.04 -4.82 23.71
N SER A 10 18.77 -4.98 24.81
CA SER A 10 18.20 -4.97 26.17
C SER A 10 17.53 -3.64 26.48
N ALA A 11 18.20 -2.52 26.18
CA ALA A 11 17.62 -1.19 26.37
C ALA A 11 16.33 -0.97 25.55
N LEU A 12 16.29 -1.49 24.31
CA LEU A 12 15.07 -1.45 23.49
C LEU A 12 13.93 -2.27 24.10
N TYR A 13 14.20 -3.48 24.57
CA TYR A 13 13.18 -4.33 25.20
C TYR A 13 12.68 -3.72 26.50
N ASP A 14 13.57 -3.21 27.36
CA ASP A 14 13.18 -2.56 28.61
C ASP A 14 12.21 -1.39 28.37
N ILE A 15 12.43 -0.62 27.31
CA ILE A 15 11.55 0.49 26.90
C ILE A 15 10.22 -0.01 26.32
N TRP A 16 10.25 -1.05 25.48
CA TRP A 16 9.05 -1.58 24.82
C TRP A 16 8.14 -2.38 25.76
N ASP A 17 8.74 -3.05 26.75
CA ASP A 17 8.01 -3.82 27.76
C ASP A 17 7.42 -2.92 28.87
N ASP A 18 7.94 -1.70 29.04
CA ASP A 18 7.32 -0.69 29.89
C ASP A 18 6.14 -0.02 29.15
N PRO A 19 4.90 -0.18 29.64
CA PRO A 19 3.71 0.35 28.97
C PRO A 19 3.64 1.89 28.95
N THR A 20 4.29 2.56 29.90
CA THR A 20 4.31 4.02 29.99
C THR A 20 5.30 4.60 28.97
N LEU A 21 6.51 4.04 28.92
CA LEU A 21 7.56 4.48 28.01
C LEU A 21 7.20 4.17 26.56
N SER A 22 6.74 2.96 26.27
CA SER A 22 6.27 2.56 24.94
C SER A 22 5.10 3.43 24.46
N ALA A 23 4.11 3.70 25.32
CA ALA A 23 3.00 4.59 24.99
C ALA A 23 3.45 6.02 24.68
N HIS A 24 4.45 6.55 25.42
CA HIS A 24 5.03 7.87 25.13
C HIS A 24 5.70 7.91 23.76
N ILE A 25 6.50 6.90 23.42
CA ILE A 25 7.16 6.80 22.09
C ILE A 25 6.12 6.73 20.97
N LEU A 26 5.11 5.87 21.12
CA LEU A 26 4.03 5.72 20.13
C LEU A 26 3.29 7.04 19.93
N LYS A 27 2.92 7.72 21.02
CA LYS A 27 2.22 9.02 20.96
C LYS A 27 3.08 10.10 20.31
N ASN A 28 4.38 10.16 20.63
CA ASN A 28 5.31 11.10 20.01
C ASN A 28 5.47 10.83 18.50
N HIS A 29 5.53 9.55 18.11
CA HIS A 29 5.53 9.16 16.70
C HIS A 29 4.24 9.60 16.00
N GLU A 30 3.06 9.26 16.53
CA GLU A 30 1.76 9.65 15.97
C GLU A 30 1.62 11.17 15.80
N GLN A 31 2.12 11.95 16.75
CA GLN A 31 2.14 13.41 16.67
C GLN A 31 3.07 13.92 15.57
N THR A 32 4.26 13.32 15.43
CA THR A 32 5.21 13.65 14.36
C THR A 32 4.59 13.38 12.99
N ILE A 33 3.93 12.22 12.82
CA ILE A 33 3.18 11.89 11.60
C ILE A 33 2.03 12.88 11.38
N GLY A 34 1.28 13.22 12.43
CA GLY A 34 0.18 14.19 12.35
C GLY A 34 0.61 15.60 11.96
N ALA A 35 1.77 16.05 12.46
CA ALA A 35 2.36 17.32 12.08
C ALA A 35 2.77 17.33 10.60
N LEU A 36 3.37 16.23 10.10
CA LEU A 36 3.73 16.09 8.69
C LEU A 36 2.49 16.15 7.78
N HIS A 37 1.43 15.39 8.09
CA HIS A 37 0.15 15.43 7.36
C HIS A 37 -0.51 16.81 7.40
N SER A 38 -0.44 17.49 8.54
CA SER A 38 -0.97 18.86 8.69
C SER A 38 -0.15 19.89 7.91
N ALA A 39 1.16 19.69 7.77
CA ALA A 39 2.01 20.56 6.97
C ALA A 39 1.82 20.36 5.46
N ALA A 40 1.57 19.11 5.03
CA ALA A 40 1.32 18.77 3.63
C ALA A 40 -0.07 19.23 3.15
N SER A 41 -1.10 19.06 3.98
CA SER A 41 -2.43 19.59 3.68
C SER A 41 -2.43 21.09 3.97
N LYS A 42 -2.71 21.94 2.97
CA LYS A 42 -2.82 23.41 3.16
C LYS A 42 -4.00 23.85 4.06
N SER A 43 -4.49 22.96 4.93
CA SER A 43 -5.66 23.12 5.77
C SER A 43 -5.30 23.90 7.05
N ILE A 44 -5.91 25.08 7.22
CA ILE A 44 -5.68 26.06 8.30
C ILE A 44 -6.22 25.61 9.67
N ARG A 45 -6.65 24.35 9.85
CA ARG A 45 -7.10 23.87 11.17
C ARG A 45 -5.99 23.13 11.91
N THR A 46 -4.99 23.89 12.34
CA THR A 46 -4.06 23.44 13.38
C THR A 46 -4.86 23.21 14.68
N ARG A 47 -5.26 21.97 14.96
CA ARG A 47 -5.51 21.59 16.35
C ARG A 47 -4.17 21.73 17.06
N LYS A 48 -4.07 22.66 18.01
CA LYS A 48 -2.91 22.76 18.90
C LYS A 48 -2.61 21.37 19.45
N SER A 49 -1.40 20.88 19.16
CA SER A 49 -0.85 19.70 19.81
C SER A 49 -0.70 20.03 21.29
N ASN A 50 -1.48 19.37 22.14
CA ASN A 50 -1.26 19.42 23.57
C ASN A 50 -0.10 18.45 23.88
N PHE A 51 1.13 18.96 23.79
CA PHE A 51 2.21 18.36 24.58
C PHE A 51 1.83 18.54 26.05
N PRO A 52 1.94 17.50 26.90
CA PRO A 52 2.08 17.73 28.32
C PRO A 52 3.24 18.69 28.50
N ASP A 53 3.10 19.67 29.40
CA ASP A 53 4.21 20.51 29.83
C ASP A 53 5.40 19.58 30.18
N PRO A 54 6.64 19.82 29.72
CA PRO A 54 7.80 19.01 30.12
C PRO A 54 7.89 18.80 31.64
N ASP A 55 7.42 19.77 32.43
CA ASP A 55 7.36 19.70 33.90
C ASP A 55 6.25 18.79 34.44
N SER A 56 5.34 18.31 33.57
CA SER A 56 4.27 17.36 33.87
C SER A 56 4.57 15.93 33.45
N LEU A 57 5.71 15.68 32.80
CA LEU A 57 6.12 14.34 32.39
C LEU A 57 6.61 13.54 33.59
N LEU A 58 6.31 12.23 33.58
CA LEU A 58 6.87 11.32 34.58
C LEU A 58 8.41 11.31 34.49
N PRO A 59 9.14 11.18 35.62
CA PRO A 59 10.60 11.27 35.63
C PRO A 59 11.29 10.29 34.67
N GLU A 60 10.73 9.09 34.53
CA GLU A 60 11.23 8.04 33.63
C GLU A 60 11.07 8.44 32.16
N VAL A 61 9.95 9.05 31.80
CA VAL A 61 9.68 9.59 30.45
C VAL A 61 10.63 10.75 30.13
N ALA A 62 10.84 11.66 31.08
CA ALA A 62 11.78 12.77 30.92
C ALA A 62 13.22 12.26 30.74
N THR A 63 13.60 11.22 31.47
CA THR A 63 14.92 10.56 31.35
C THR A 63 15.06 9.91 29.97
N LEU A 64 14.04 9.18 29.51
CA LEU A 64 14.01 8.59 28.18
C LEU A 64 14.14 9.67 27.08
N GLN A 65 13.38 10.75 27.17
CA GLN A 65 13.42 11.84 26.20
C GLN A 65 14.82 12.47 26.14
N LYS A 66 15.44 12.75 27.30
CA LYS A 66 16.80 13.26 27.38
C LYS A 66 17.81 12.31 26.74
N ASN A 67 17.65 11.00 26.94
CA ASN A 67 18.51 10.00 26.33
C ASN A 67 18.37 9.98 24.80
N LEU A 68 17.13 10.03 24.28
CA LEU A 68 16.85 10.12 22.85
C LEU A 68 17.44 11.40 22.24
N ASP A 69 17.26 12.55 22.88
CA ASP A 69 17.77 13.85 22.42
C ASP A 69 19.31 13.89 22.44
N SER A 70 19.94 13.16 23.36
CA SER A 70 21.41 13.03 23.44
C SER A 70 22.00 12.04 22.43
N SER A 71 21.16 11.23 21.78
CA SER A 71 21.60 10.23 20.82
C SER A 71 22.18 10.89 19.57
N LYS A 72 23.35 10.40 19.14
CA LYS A 72 23.97 10.83 17.88
C LYS A 72 23.41 10.10 16.65
N LEU A 73 22.58 9.07 16.86
CA LEU A 73 21.99 8.30 15.77
C LEU A 73 20.95 9.16 15.07
N THR A 74 21.13 9.37 13.77
CA THR A 74 20.18 10.07 12.92
C THR A 74 19.42 9.05 12.08
N SER A 75 18.09 9.11 12.09
CA SER A 75 17.27 8.42 11.09
C SER A 75 17.07 9.30 9.85
N TRP A 76 16.66 8.67 8.74
CA TRP A 76 16.18 9.42 7.58
C TRP A 76 15.03 10.34 8.02
N ARG A 77 15.08 11.60 7.60
CA ARG A 77 14.01 12.56 7.91
C ARG A 77 12.90 12.41 6.88
N LEU A 78 11.69 12.15 7.36
CA LEU A 78 10.51 12.08 6.51
C LEU A 78 10.24 13.47 5.93
N GLN A 79 10.22 13.56 4.61
CA GLN A 79 9.91 14.78 3.88
C GLN A 79 8.39 14.93 3.72
N THR A 80 7.92 16.15 3.44
CA THR A 80 6.48 16.46 3.37
C THR A 80 5.78 15.79 2.19
N ASP A 81 6.50 15.50 1.12
CA ASP A 81 6.06 14.72 -0.04
C ASP A 81 5.81 13.24 0.30
N ALA A 82 6.59 12.66 1.23
CA ALA A 82 6.43 11.28 1.69
C ALA A 82 5.05 11.04 2.33
N VAL A 83 4.37 12.09 2.81
CA VAL A 83 3.03 12.02 3.42
C VAL A 83 2.01 11.30 2.54
N ILE A 84 2.13 11.41 1.21
CA ILE A 84 1.24 10.77 0.24
C ILE A 84 1.28 9.23 0.35
N PHE A 85 2.42 8.69 0.78
CA PHE A 85 2.68 7.24 0.87
C PHE A 85 2.87 6.77 2.32
N MET A 86 2.45 7.57 3.29
CA MET A 86 2.51 7.25 4.71
C MET A 86 1.11 7.07 5.29
N ARG A 87 1.00 6.24 6.33
CA ARG A 87 -0.26 6.08 7.09
C ARG A 87 -0.73 7.43 7.63
N THR A 88 -2.01 7.71 7.45
CA THR A 88 -2.65 8.90 8.02
C THR A 88 -2.81 8.73 9.54
N PRO A 89 -2.76 9.82 10.32
CA PRO A 89 -3.09 9.77 11.74
C PRO A 89 -4.55 9.33 11.89
N LYS A 90 -4.80 8.34 12.75
CA LYS A 90 -6.11 7.75 13.10
C LYS A 90 -6.63 6.59 12.23
N ASN A 91 -5.77 5.92 11.48
CA ASN A 91 -6.04 4.59 10.89
C ASN A 91 -7.47 4.44 10.30
N SER A 92 -7.78 5.15 9.21
CA SER A 92 -8.96 4.80 8.38
C SER A 92 -8.80 3.45 7.66
N ASP A 93 -7.62 2.82 7.78
CA ASP A 93 -7.19 1.63 7.08
C ASP A 93 -7.78 0.36 7.72
N HIS A 94 -9.10 0.21 7.68
CA HIS A 94 -9.76 -1.02 8.09
C HIS A 94 -9.16 -2.19 7.30
N ASN A 95 -8.66 -3.21 8.00
CA ASN A 95 -8.16 -4.41 7.36
C ASN A 95 -9.32 -5.40 7.18
N VAL A 96 -9.60 -5.79 5.94
CA VAL A 96 -10.63 -6.83 5.65
C VAL A 96 -10.14 -8.22 6.08
N LEU A 97 -8.83 -8.42 6.19
CA LEU A 97 -8.24 -9.69 6.55
C LEU A 97 -8.24 -9.89 8.07
N GLU A 98 -8.84 -10.98 8.54
CA GLU A 98 -8.71 -11.45 9.93
C GLU A 98 -7.40 -12.22 10.18
N ARG A 99 -6.83 -12.80 9.11
CA ARG A 99 -5.57 -13.55 9.12
C ARG A 99 -4.80 -13.26 7.84
N PHE A 100 -3.49 -13.52 7.85
CA PHE A 100 -2.68 -13.39 6.64
C PHE A 100 -3.21 -14.27 5.52
N LYS A 101 -3.37 -13.69 4.32
CA LYS A 101 -3.63 -14.47 3.11
C LYS A 101 -2.29 -14.96 2.57
N ILE A 102 -2.14 -16.28 2.52
CA ILE A 102 -0.96 -17.01 2.08
C ILE A 102 -1.04 -17.23 0.56
N SER A 103 0.10 -17.14 -0.14
CA SER A 103 0.18 -17.46 -1.58
C SER A 103 0.27 -18.97 -1.82
N GLU A 104 -0.34 -19.48 -2.89
CA GLU A 104 -0.33 -20.91 -3.24
C GLU A 104 1.05 -21.41 -3.70
N SER A 105 1.99 -20.51 -4.07
CA SER A 105 3.37 -20.85 -4.49
C SER A 105 4.34 -21.18 -3.33
N SER A 106 3.80 -21.63 -2.19
CA SER A 106 4.49 -21.77 -0.91
C SER A 106 5.50 -22.92 -0.86
N ALA A 107 6.67 -22.75 -1.48
CA ALA A 107 7.83 -23.57 -1.12
C ALA A 107 8.33 -23.15 0.28
N VAL A 108 8.71 -24.13 1.10
CA VAL A 108 9.39 -23.87 2.37
C VAL A 108 10.81 -23.41 2.05
N ASP A 109 11.07 -22.12 2.23
CA ASP A 109 12.42 -21.59 2.10
C ASP A 109 13.20 -21.83 3.40
N GLY A 110 14.06 -22.84 3.35
CA GLY A 110 14.94 -23.23 4.46
C GLY A 110 16.14 -22.32 4.65
N ASN A 111 16.33 -21.29 3.81
CA ASN A 111 17.44 -20.35 3.98
C ASN A 111 17.15 -19.36 5.12
N PRO A 112 17.92 -19.38 6.22
CA PRO A 112 17.71 -18.45 7.33
C PRO A 112 18.24 -17.04 7.03
N HIS A 113 19.10 -16.88 6.01
CA HIS A 113 19.77 -15.63 5.68
C HIS A 113 19.06 -14.87 4.56
N GLN A 114 17.79 -14.55 4.80
CA GLN A 114 16.99 -13.79 3.84
C GLN A 114 16.58 -12.44 4.41
N ALA A 115 16.47 -11.46 3.53
CA ALA A 115 15.79 -10.23 3.88
C ALA A 115 14.28 -10.46 3.80
N PHE A 116 13.58 -9.92 4.79
CA PHE A 116 12.14 -9.79 4.86
C PHE A 116 11.78 -8.36 4.44
N LEU A 117 10.94 -8.25 3.42
CA LEU A 117 10.49 -6.98 2.85
C LEU A 117 9.01 -6.79 3.20
N THR A 118 8.66 -5.63 3.72
CA THR A 118 7.25 -5.19 3.83
C THR A 118 6.97 -4.20 2.72
N VAL A 119 5.95 -4.49 1.90
CA VAL A 119 5.64 -3.75 0.69
C VAL A 119 4.19 -3.32 0.72
N SER A 120 3.93 -2.02 0.60
CA SER A 120 2.61 -1.44 0.46
C SER A 120 2.29 -1.14 -1.00
N VAL A 121 1.05 -1.42 -1.40
CA VAL A 121 0.52 -1.07 -2.72
C VAL A 121 -0.46 0.07 -2.54
N TYR A 122 -0.28 1.14 -3.32
CA TYR A 122 -1.15 2.30 -3.36
C TYR A 122 -1.81 2.41 -4.73
N THR A 123 -3.08 2.84 -4.74
CA THR A 123 -3.84 3.08 -5.96
C THR A 123 -4.36 4.51 -5.96
N ARG A 124 -4.40 5.15 -7.14
CA ARG A 124 -5.03 6.47 -7.29
C ARG A 124 -6.52 6.40 -6.97
N VAL A 125 -7.06 7.46 -6.37
CA VAL A 125 -8.50 7.59 -6.21
C VAL A 125 -9.09 8.32 -7.42
N SER A 126 -10.23 7.84 -7.90
CA SER A 126 -11.00 8.37 -9.03
C SER A 126 -11.42 9.84 -8.86
N TRP A 127 -11.72 10.26 -7.64
CA TRP A 127 -12.21 11.61 -7.33
C TRP A 127 -11.10 12.63 -7.03
N GLY A 128 -9.82 12.24 -7.15
CA GLY A 128 -8.70 13.10 -6.79
C GLY A 128 -7.38 12.60 -7.36
N PRO A 129 -6.91 13.10 -8.53
CA PRO A 129 -5.71 12.58 -9.19
C PRO A 129 -4.42 12.77 -8.40
N SER A 130 -4.42 13.67 -7.41
CA SER A 130 -3.30 13.92 -6.48
C SER A 130 -3.36 13.09 -5.20
N TYR A 131 -4.38 12.24 -5.05
CA TYR A 131 -4.57 11.41 -3.87
C TYR A 131 -4.37 9.94 -4.24
N VAL A 132 -3.68 9.23 -3.35
CA VAL A 132 -3.55 7.78 -3.40
C VAL A 132 -4.07 7.21 -2.09
N HIS A 133 -4.51 5.97 -2.12
CA HIS A 133 -4.84 5.22 -0.92
C HIS A 133 -4.08 3.90 -0.94
N ARG A 134 -3.65 3.41 0.23
CA ARG A 134 -3.08 2.06 0.32
C ARG A 134 -4.22 1.07 0.05
N SER A 135 -4.04 0.16 -0.90
CA SER A 135 -4.98 -0.89 -1.23
C SER A 135 -4.61 -2.20 -0.52
N SER A 136 -3.32 -2.49 -0.39
CA SER A 136 -2.84 -3.69 0.31
C SER A 136 -1.44 -3.53 0.87
N GLN A 137 -1.06 -4.47 1.75
CA GLN A 137 0.30 -4.63 2.25
C GLN A 137 0.67 -6.11 2.23
N HIS A 138 1.91 -6.38 1.83
CA HIS A 138 2.45 -7.72 1.64
C HIS A 138 3.82 -7.85 2.32
N ALA A 139 4.10 -9.03 2.86
CA ALA A 139 5.43 -9.42 3.28
C ALA A 139 6.03 -10.39 2.27
N LEU A 140 7.27 -10.16 1.89
CA LEU A 140 8.01 -10.94 0.90
C LEU A 140 9.40 -11.31 1.42
N LEU A 141 9.96 -12.37 0.84
CA LEU A 141 11.36 -12.75 1.04
C LEU A 141 12.20 -12.22 -0.13
N SER A 142 13.47 -11.94 0.13
CA SER A 142 14.40 -11.43 -0.89
C SER A 142 14.64 -12.41 -2.05
N SER A 143 14.38 -13.70 -1.86
CA SER A 143 14.44 -14.73 -2.90
C SER A 143 13.27 -14.67 -3.88
N GLN A 144 12.18 -14.01 -3.52
CA GLN A 144 10.99 -13.92 -4.36
C GLN A 144 11.21 -12.95 -5.52
N THR A 145 10.42 -13.17 -6.56
CA THR A 145 10.48 -12.41 -7.80
C THR A 145 9.51 -11.23 -7.77
N LEU A 146 9.72 -10.25 -8.64
CA LEU A 146 8.76 -9.18 -8.87
C LEU A 146 7.38 -9.75 -9.22
N HIS A 147 7.34 -10.80 -10.04
CA HIS A 147 6.11 -11.47 -10.43
C HIS A 147 5.34 -12.08 -9.24
N ASP A 148 6.02 -12.57 -8.21
CA ASP A 148 5.36 -13.09 -7.01
C ASP A 148 4.57 -11.99 -6.29
N LEU A 149 5.12 -10.78 -6.18
CA LEU A 149 4.39 -9.62 -5.65
C LEU A 149 3.18 -9.30 -6.54
N LEU A 150 3.39 -9.20 -7.85
CA LEU A 150 2.35 -8.82 -8.81
C LEU A 150 1.11 -9.72 -8.75
N LYS A 151 1.31 -11.03 -8.55
CA LYS A 151 0.23 -12.02 -8.41
C LYS A 151 -0.65 -11.82 -7.18
N VAL A 152 -0.13 -11.27 -6.09
CA VAL A 152 -0.88 -11.15 -4.83
C VAL A 152 -1.60 -9.80 -4.68
N ILE A 153 -1.34 -8.84 -5.58
CA ILE A 153 -2.02 -7.55 -5.57
C ILE A 153 -3.52 -7.74 -5.81
N PRO A 154 -4.42 -7.27 -4.93
CA PRO A 154 -5.87 -7.35 -5.11
C PRO A 154 -6.34 -6.29 -6.12
N CYS A 155 -5.97 -6.49 -7.39
CA CYS A 155 -6.33 -5.62 -8.50
C CYS A 155 -7.45 -6.27 -9.33
N THR A 156 -8.35 -5.45 -9.88
CA THR A 156 -9.39 -5.91 -10.82
C THR A 156 -8.79 -6.62 -12.04
N SER A 157 -7.60 -6.19 -12.49
CA SER A 157 -6.87 -6.85 -13.58
C SER A 157 -6.37 -8.26 -13.21
N ASN A 158 -6.15 -8.53 -11.92
CA ASN A 158 -5.87 -9.88 -11.40
C ASN A 158 -7.12 -10.71 -11.14
N SER A 159 -8.27 -10.05 -11.03
CA SER A 159 -9.53 -10.65 -10.62
C SER A 159 -10.27 -11.15 -11.85
N HIS A 160 -10.21 -12.46 -12.13
CA HIS A 160 -11.29 -13.07 -12.91
C HIS A 160 -12.54 -12.97 -12.02
N ALA A 161 -13.44 -12.03 -12.34
CA ALA A 161 -14.60 -11.76 -11.50
C ALA A 161 -15.39 -13.06 -11.24
N PRO A 162 -15.68 -13.44 -9.98
CA PRO A 162 -16.57 -14.56 -9.71
C PRO A 162 -18.00 -14.14 -10.05
N GLY A 163 -18.41 -14.46 -11.27
CA GLY A 163 -19.78 -14.31 -11.77
C GLY A 163 -20.13 -12.92 -12.26
N GLY A 164 -20.02 -12.70 -13.57
CA GLY A 164 -20.65 -11.56 -14.24
C GLY A 164 -19.85 -11.03 -15.40
N VAL A 165 -20.13 -11.56 -16.60
CA VAL A 165 -19.64 -11.15 -17.92
C VAL A 165 -18.12 -11.17 -18.04
N GLU A 166 -17.60 -12.19 -18.74
CA GLU A 166 -16.21 -12.15 -19.18
C GLU A 166 -15.96 -10.84 -19.92
N PRO A 167 -15.03 -9.98 -19.46
CA PRO A 167 -14.54 -8.93 -20.33
C PRO A 167 -13.94 -9.63 -21.55
N ILE A 168 -14.30 -9.13 -22.73
CA ILE A 168 -13.80 -9.57 -24.03
C ILE A 168 -12.35 -10.01 -23.87
N SER A 169 -12.08 -11.28 -24.18
CA SER A 169 -10.81 -11.95 -24.03
C SER A 169 -9.65 -11.07 -24.51
N ALA A 170 -9.08 -10.28 -23.61
CA ALA A 170 -7.78 -9.69 -23.81
C ALA A 170 -6.79 -10.82 -23.47
N SER A 171 -6.62 -11.75 -24.41
CA SER A 171 -5.56 -12.75 -24.35
C SER A 171 -4.22 -12.02 -24.30
N GLY A 172 -3.70 -11.78 -23.11
CA GLY A 172 -2.43 -11.14 -22.80
C GLY A 172 -2.39 -10.88 -21.30
N ASN A 173 -1.24 -11.05 -20.65
CA ASN A 173 -1.04 -10.74 -19.22
C ASN A 173 0.11 -9.74 -19.13
N GLY A 174 -0.10 -8.51 -19.59
CA GLY A 174 0.96 -7.50 -19.69
C GLY A 174 1.21 -6.73 -18.39
N TRP A 175 2.47 -6.59 -18.00
CA TRP A 175 2.90 -5.86 -16.81
C TRP A 175 4.16 -5.06 -17.08
N VAL A 176 4.29 -3.89 -16.45
CA VAL A 176 5.59 -3.24 -16.28
C VAL A 176 5.70 -2.62 -14.90
N ILE A 177 6.79 -2.91 -14.21
CA ILE A 177 7.16 -2.24 -12.97
C ILE A 177 8.47 -1.48 -13.17
N CYS A 178 8.49 -0.21 -12.77
CA CYS A 178 9.65 0.65 -12.86
C CYS A 178 10.32 0.77 -11.49
N ILE A 179 11.53 0.23 -11.35
CA ILE A 179 12.33 0.30 -10.12
C ILE A 179 13.64 1.02 -10.45
N GLU A 180 13.90 2.10 -9.71
CA GLU A 180 14.97 3.05 -9.99
C GLU A 180 14.94 3.51 -11.44
N ASN A 181 15.99 3.28 -12.22
CA ASN A 181 16.08 3.69 -13.62
C ASN A 181 15.68 2.58 -14.60
N TYR A 182 15.10 1.47 -14.12
CA TYR A 182 14.83 0.28 -14.92
C TYR A 182 13.34 -0.07 -14.97
N ALA A 183 12.86 -0.44 -16.15
CA ALA A 183 11.54 -0.99 -16.40
C ALA A 183 11.62 -2.50 -16.61
N TYR A 184 10.91 -3.27 -15.81
CA TYR A 184 10.84 -4.72 -15.87
C TYR A 184 9.48 -5.14 -16.41
N GLY A 185 9.47 -5.73 -17.59
CA GLY A 185 8.28 -6.23 -18.27
C GLY A 185 8.06 -7.73 -18.11
N ASP A 186 6.97 -8.23 -18.68
CA ASP A 186 6.64 -9.67 -18.72
C ASP A 186 7.46 -10.46 -19.76
N GLY A 187 8.18 -9.76 -20.64
CA GLY A 187 9.01 -10.36 -21.69
C GLY A 187 8.20 -11.10 -22.76
N SER A 188 6.93 -10.77 -22.93
CA SER A 188 6.07 -11.42 -23.93
C SER A 188 6.62 -11.21 -25.35
N PRO A 189 6.92 -12.27 -26.11
CA PRO A 189 7.37 -12.14 -27.50
C PRO A 189 6.20 -11.86 -28.46
N ASP A 190 4.96 -12.11 -28.04
CA ASP A 190 3.76 -12.07 -28.86
C ASP A 190 2.98 -10.74 -28.77
N GLN A 191 3.38 -9.85 -27.85
CA GLN A 191 2.82 -8.50 -27.64
C GLN A 191 3.96 -7.50 -27.42
N GLU A 192 3.71 -6.22 -27.72
CA GLU A 192 4.69 -5.16 -27.38
C GLU A 192 4.93 -5.15 -25.87
N ASP A 193 6.16 -5.43 -25.47
CA ASP A 193 6.59 -5.37 -24.08
C ASP A 193 6.48 -3.93 -23.57
N TYR A 194 5.68 -3.72 -22.53
CA TYR A 194 5.48 -2.42 -21.91
C TYR A 194 6.79 -1.77 -21.43
N ALA A 195 7.84 -2.55 -21.18
CA ALA A 195 9.16 -2.03 -20.84
C ALA A 195 9.89 -1.38 -22.04
N GLU A 196 9.52 -1.68 -23.28
CA GLU A 196 10.15 -1.12 -24.49
C GLU A 196 9.61 0.27 -24.87
N GLY A 197 8.38 0.60 -24.45
CA GLY A 197 7.72 1.86 -24.78
C GLY A 197 8.10 3.06 -23.91
N SER A 198 8.89 2.86 -22.84
CA SER A 198 9.17 3.91 -21.87
C SER A 198 10.46 4.67 -22.16
N SER A 199 10.35 5.88 -22.71
CA SER A 199 11.50 6.77 -22.97
C SER A 199 12.23 7.24 -21.71
N SER A 200 11.62 7.10 -20.53
CA SER A 200 12.15 7.59 -19.25
C SER A 200 12.90 6.53 -18.43
N PHE A 201 12.83 5.26 -18.83
CA PHE A 201 13.42 4.14 -18.09
C PHE A 201 14.22 3.24 -19.05
N LEU A 202 15.31 2.66 -18.55
CA LEU A 202 16.07 1.64 -19.28
C LEU A 202 15.35 0.29 -19.15
N LYS A 203 15.32 -0.52 -20.20
CA LYS A 203 14.80 -1.89 -20.08
C LYS A 203 15.68 -2.70 -19.12
N GLY A 204 15.05 -3.37 -18.16
CA GLY A 204 15.72 -4.29 -17.25
C GLY A 204 16.34 -5.47 -18.03
N SER A 205 17.45 -6.00 -17.50
CA SER A 205 18.15 -7.14 -18.13
C SER A 205 17.40 -8.47 -18.02
N THR A 206 16.37 -8.52 -17.17
CA THR A 206 15.58 -9.71 -16.83
C THR A 206 14.10 -9.36 -16.81
N THR A 207 13.23 -10.36 -16.94
CA THR A 207 11.77 -10.17 -16.86
C THR A 207 11.29 -10.08 -15.41
N VAL A 208 10.04 -9.69 -15.17
CA VAL A 208 9.45 -9.70 -13.81
C VAL A 208 9.43 -11.10 -13.17
N GLN A 209 9.37 -12.16 -13.98
CA GLN A 209 9.37 -13.55 -13.55
C GLN A 209 10.74 -14.03 -13.08
N GLU A 210 11.81 -13.41 -13.57
CA GLU A 210 13.19 -13.80 -13.27
C GLU A 210 13.84 -12.88 -12.22
N THR A 211 13.39 -11.63 -12.15
CA THR A 211 14.01 -10.60 -11.31
C THR A 211 13.63 -10.81 -9.84
N GLN A 212 14.60 -11.27 -9.03
CA GLN A 212 14.44 -11.41 -7.59
C GLN A 212 14.61 -10.08 -6.85
N PHE A 213 13.98 -9.91 -5.69
CA PHE A 213 14.19 -8.73 -4.85
C PHE A 213 15.65 -8.58 -4.38
N SER A 214 16.36 -9.69 -4.20
CA SER A 214 17.76 -9.71 -3.79
C SER A 214 18.73 -9.12 -4.84
N SER A 215 18.33 -9.05 -6.11
CA SER A 215 19.15 -8.46 -7.18
C SER A 215 18.86 -6.97 -7.41
N LEU A 216 17.87 -6.41 -6.74
CA LEU A 216 17.42 -5.02 -6.95
C LEU A 216 18.10 -4.05 -5.97
N SER A 217 18.36 -2.85 -6.46
CA SER A 217 18.65 -1.70 -5.61
C SER A 217 17.34 -1.02 -5.25
N ILE A 218 16.95 -1.10 -3.97
CA ILE A 218 15.65 -0.62 -3.48
C ILE A 218 15.87 0.44 -2.42
N ARG A 219 15.15 1.56 -2.56
CA ARG A 219 15.05 2.62 -1.56
C ARG A 219 13.78 2.42 -0.72
N VAL A 220 13.96 2.43 0.59
CA VAL A 220 12.85 2.35 1.55
C VAL A 220 12.04 3.64 1.49
N ASN A 221 10.72 3.52 1.49
CA ASN A 221 9.75 4.61 1.34
C ASN A 221 9.80 5.38 0.01
N GLU A 222 10.50 4.87 -1.00
CA GLU A 222 10.42 5.40 -2.36
C GLU A 222 9.21 4.77 -3.08
N PRO A 223 8.35 5.57 -3.73
CA PRO A 223 7.27 5.06 -4.56
C PRO A 223 7.77 4.64 -5.94
N TYR A 224 7.61 3.37 -6.26
CA TYR A 224 7.87 2.81 -7.59
C TYR A 224 6.58 2.63 -8.36
N TRP A 225 6.59 2.94 -9.66
CA TRP A 225 5.39 2.87 -10.49
C TRP A 225 5.20 1.46 -11.07
N LEU A 226 3.97 0.97 -11.02
CA LEU A 226 3.54 -0.27 -11.62
C LEU A 226 2.36 0.02 -12.54
N LEU A 227 2.47 -0.40 -13.80
CA LEU A 227 1.35 -0.45 -14.73
C LEU A 227 0.94 -1.90 -14.97
N HIS A 228 -0.34 -2.12 -14.79
CA HIS A 228 -1.00 -3.40 -14.92
C HIS A 228 -1.94 -3.34 -16.14
N GLN A 229 -2.14 -4.47 -16.84
CA GLN A 229 -3.01 -4.54 -18.01
C GLN A 229 -4.41 -3.97 -17.72
N GLY A 230 -5.01 -3.30 -18.72
CA GLY A 230 -6.28 -2.58 -18.57
C GLY A 230 -6.10 -1.14 -18.08
N GLY A 231 -4.85 -0.65 -18.00
CA GLY A 231 -4.54 0.73 -17.64
C GLY A 231 -4.59 0.99 -16.13
N CYS A 232 -4.55 -0.06 -15.30
CA CYS A 232 -4.56 0.10 -13.86
C CYS A 232 -3.16 0.44 -13.36
N ASP A 233 -3.00 1.61 -12.75
CA ASP A 233 -1.75 2.12 -12.25
C ASP A 233 -1.67 2.03 -10.73
N HIS A 234 -0.55 1.51 -10.24
CA HIS A 234 -0.26 1.37 -8.83
C HIS A 234 1.08 2.00 -8.49
N PHE A 235 1.23 2.34 -7.21
CA PHE A 235 2.52 2.69 -6.62
C PHE A 235 2.91 1.64 -5.60
N ILE A 236 4.12 1.13 -5.72
CA ILE A 236 4.71 0.12 -4.85
C ILE A 236 5.71 0.83 -3.94
N VAL A 237 5.54 0.69 -2.64
CA VAL A 237 6.40 1.32 -1.64
C VAL A 237 6.98 0.23 -0.75
N PHE A 238 8.30 0.16 -0.67
CA PHE A 238 8.97 -0.73 0.26
C PHE A 238 9.04 -0.04 1.63
N ASP A 239 8.15 -0.43 2.53
CA ASP A 239 8.01 0.21 3.84
C ASP A 239 9.19 -0.13 4.75
N GLN A 240 9.63 -1.39 4.72
CA GLN A 240 10.67 -1.92 5.61
C GLN A 240 11.45 -3.05 4.94
N ILE A 241 12.75 -3.09 5.20
CA ILE A 241 13.65 -4.20 4.84
C ILE A 241 14.43 -4.58 6.10
N ARG A 242 14.39 -5.85 6.50
CA ARG A 242 15.10 -6.37 7.67
C ARG A 242 15.57 -7.80 7.44
N LEU A 243 16.42 -8.32 8.30
CA LEU A 243 16.69 -9.76 8.33
C LEU A 243 15.46 -10.52 8.83
N ARG A 244 15.23 -11.70 8.26
CA ARG A 244 14.19 -12.63 8.71
C ARG A 244 14.47 -13.06 10.15
N HIS A 245 13.46 -13.00 10.99
CA HIS A 245 13.49 -13.37 12.39
C HIS A 245 12.91 -14.77 12.59
N SER A 246 13.30 -15.46 13.66
CA SER A 246 12.83 -16.82 13.98
C SER A 246 11.32 -16.89 14.28
N SER A 247 10.72 -15.76 14.67
CA SER A 247 9.27 -15.64 14.89
C SER A 247 8.48 -15.37 13.61
N ASP A 248 9.14 -15.08 12.49
CA ASP A 248 8.44 -14.88 11.23
C ASP A 248 7.89 -16.22 10.72
N PRO A 249 6.80 -16.20 9.94
CA PRO A 249 6.28 -17.43 9.35
C PRO A 249 7.37 -18.19 8.57
N PRO A 250 7.46 -19.53 8.74
CA PRO A 250 8.49 -20.35 8.09
C PRO A 250 8.25 -20.51 6.58
N SER A 251 7.01 -20.31 6.13
CA SER A 251 6.58 -20.40 4.74
C SER A 251 5.31 -19.56 4.53
N GLY A 252 4.78 -19.54 3.31
CA GLY A 252 3.54 -18.86 3.00
C GLY A 252 3.67 -17.57 2.19
N TYR A 253 4.90 -17.20 1.82
CA TYR A 253 5.18 -15.93 1.15
C TYR A 253 4.79 -15.96 -0.34
N PRO A 254 4.35 -14.82 -0.93
CA PRO A 254 4.09 -13.56 -0.25
C PRO A 254 2.91 -13.66 0.70
N LEU A 255 3.03 -13.04 1.89
CA LEU A 255 1.96 -12.97 2.87
C LEU A 255 1.24 -11.65 2.72
N THR A 256 -0.03 -11.66 2.36
CA THR A 256 -0.82 -10.43 2.38
C THR A 256 -1.28 -10.17 3.80
N SER A 257 -0.71 -9.14 4.43
CA SER A 257 -1.00 -8.75 5.81
C SER A 257 -2.20 -7.82 5.89
N GLN A 258 -2.44 -7.02 4.85
CA GLN A 258 -3.53 -6.05 4.83
C GLN A 258 -4.19 -5.98 3.45
N ILE A 259 -5.51 -5.91 3.45
CA ILE A 259 -6.32 -5.44 2.31
C ILE A 259 -7.27 -4.38 2.85
N ILE A 260 -7.21 -3.19 2.27
CA ILE A 260 -8.10 -2.09 2.60
C ILE A 260 -9.29 -2.14 1.63
N PRO A 261 -10.55 -2.05 2.11
CA PRO A 261 -11.70 -2.02 1.22
C PRO A 261 -11.55 -0.90 0.18
N PRO A 262 -11.89 -1.15 -1.09
CA PRO A 262 -11.90 -0.10 -2.09
C PRO A 262 -12.75 1.08 -1.61
N LEU A 263 -12.22 2.30 -1.74
CA LEU A 263 -13.02 3.50 -1.51
C LEU A 263 -14.06 3.59 -2.64
N LEU A 264 -15.30 3.27 -2.32
CA LEU A 264 -16.42 3.39 -3.25
C LEU A 264 -16.60 4.86 -3.65
N ASP A 265 -16.74 5.09 -4.95
CA ASP A 265 -17.07 6.41 -5.50
C ASP A 265 -18.34 6.97 -4.86
N LEU A 266 -18.43 8.30 -4.74
CA LEU A 266 -19.70 8.91 -4.37
C LEU A 266 -20.71 8.74 -5.50
N CYS A 267 -21.98 8.53 -5.13
CA CYS A 267 -23.05 8.43 -6.09
C CYS A 267 -23.13 9.68 -6.97
N ARG A 268 -23.12 9.50 -8.29
CA ARG A 268 -23.17 10.57 -9.29
C ARG A 268 -24.44 11.41 -9.24
N ALA A 269 -25.57 10.81 -8.87
CA ALA A 269 -26.84 11.52 -8.78
C ALA A 269 -26.97 12.41 -7.53
N CYS A 270 -26.45 12.00 -6.37
CA CYS A 270 -26.63 12.76 -5.13
C CYS A 270 -25.36 13.39 -4.57
N GLY A 271 -24.18 12.87 -4.91
CA GLY A 271 -22.87 13.30 -4.41
C GLY A 271 -22.67 13.12 -2.89
N LYS A 272 -23.55 12.37 -2.20
CA LYS A 272 -23.61 12.35 -0.72
C LYS A 272 -23.17 11.06 -0.08
N VAL A 273 -23.46 9.93 -0.71
CA VAL A 273 -23.20 8.60 -0.16
C VAL A 273 -22.46 7.75 -1.19
N PRO A 274 -21.69 6.74 -0.76
CA PRO A 274 -21.03 5.83 -1.66
C PRO A 274 -22.01 5.15 -2.63
N ALA A 275 -21.57 5.01 -3.87
CA ALA A 275 -22.22 4.22 -4.89
C ALA A 275 -22.10 2.74 -4.55
N VAL A 276 -23.15 1.99 -4.82
CA VAL A 276 -23.19 0.53 -4.64
C VAL A 276 -23.57 -0.19 -5.95
N TRP A 277 -23.77 0.58 -7.02
CA TRP A 277 -24.12 0.11 -8.36
C TRP A 277 -23.27 0.82 -9.41
N SER A 278 -22.79 0.06 -10.39
CA SER A 278 -22.25 0.55 -11.66
C SER A 278 -23.24 0.20 -12.77
N ILE A 279 -23.77 1.22 -13.46
CA ILE A 279 -24.76 1.06 -14.51
C ILE A 279 -24.12 1.39 -15.85
N VAL A 280 -24.15 0.43 -16.77
CA VAL A 280 -23.55 0.54 -18.11
C VAL A 280 -24.66 0.55 -19.15
N GLY A 281 -24.57 1.50 -20.10
CA GLY A 281 -25.45 1.58 -21.25
C GLY A 281 -26.81 2.24 -21.02
N ASP A 282 -27.10 2.75 -19.82
CA ASP A 282 -28.35 3.49 -19.57
C ASP A 282 -28.21 4.96 -19.98
N ILE A 283 -28.79 5.30 -21.13
CA ILE A 283 -28.72 6.65 -21.73
C ILE A 283 -29.26 7.75 -20.81
N ARG A 284 -30.15 7.42 -19.85
CA ARG A 284 -30.75 8.38 -18.92
C ARG A 284 -29.71 9.01 -18.00
N LEU A 285 -28.58 8.34 -17.81
CA LEU A 285 -27.52 8.74 -16.88
C LEU A 285 -26.48 9.66 -17.53
N GLY A 286 -26.48 9.81 -18.86
CA GLY A 286 -25.57 10.70 -19.59
C GLY A 286 -24.09 10.29 -19.60
N GLU A 287 -23.71 9.27 -18.82
CA GLU A 287 -22.38 8.67 -18.79
C GLU A 287 -22.49 7.15 -18.61
N SER A 288 -21.46 6.42 -19.00
CA SER A 288 -21.39 4.95 -18.87
C SER A 288 -19.93 4.51 -18.70
N PRO A 289 -19.57 3.79 -17.61
CA PRO A 289 -20.41 3.43 -16.47
C PRO A 289 -20.80 4.65 -15.61
N CYS A 290 -22.03 4.65 -15.08
CA CYS A 290 -22.49 5.62 -14.09
C CYS A 290 -22.62 4.98 -12.71
N MET A 291 -22.02 5.60 -11.69
CA MET A 291 -21.94 5.06 -10.33
C MET A 291 -23.07 5.61 -9.45
N MET A 292 -23.95 4.74 -8.95
CA MET A 292 -25.14 5.16 -8.19
C MET A 292 -25.29 4.46 -6.83
N CYS A 293 -25.85 5.17 -5.84
CA CYS A 293 -26.25 4.55 -4.58
C CYS A 293 -27.61 3.86 -4.72
N GLY A 294 -27.90 2.94 -3.79
CA GLY A 294 -29.14 2.17 -3.80
C GLY A 294 -30.42 3.03 -3.85
N PRO A 295 -30.56 4.07 -3.01
CA PRO A 295 -31.71 4.95 -3.07
C PRO A 295 -31.89 5.69 -4.40
N CYS A 296 -30.82 6.27 -4.95
CA CYS A 296 -30.91 7.00 -6.22
C CYS A 296 -31.23 6.06 -7.38
N TRP A 297 -30.65 4.86 -7.41
CA TRP A 297 -30.96 3.86 -8.44
C TRP A 297 -32.42 3.40 -8.35
N ARG A 298 -32.92 3.08 -7.16
CA ARG A 298 -34.35 2.73 -6.99
C ARG A 298 -35.29 3.84 -7.46
N ASN A 299 -34.92 5.10 -7.26
CA ASN A 299 -35.74 6.24 -7.68
C ASN A 299 -35.76 6.44 -9.21
N MET A 300 -34.76 5.95 -9.94
CA MET A 300 -34.75 5.95 -11.41
C MET A 300 -35.74 4.94 -12.01
N GLY A 301 -36.10 3.91 -11.24
CA GLY A 301 -36.92 2.80 -11.73
C GLY A 301 -36.15 1.87 -12.67
N ASP A 302 -36.83 0.81 -13.11
CA ASP A 302 -36.22 -0.24 -13.92
C ASP A 302 -35.68 0.30 -15.27
N PRO A 303 -34.60 -0.31 -15.80
CA PRO A 303 -34.09 0.01 -17.13
C PRO A 303 -35.18 -0.14 -18.19
N LEU A 304 -35.33 0.86 -19.07
CA LEU A 304 -36.35 0.85 -20.13
C LEU A 304 -35.89 0.10 -21.39
N GLU A 305 -34.58 -0.10 -21.56
CA GLU A 305 -33.97 -0.66 -22.77
C GLU A 305 -33.28 -2.00 -22.50
N ALA A 306 -33.32 -2.89 -23.49
CA ALA A 306 -32.58 -4.15 -23.45
C ALA A 306 -31.06 -3.88 -23.62
N GLY A 307 -30.23 -4.52 -22.79
CA GLY A 307 -28.77 -4.39 -22.85
C GLY A 307 -28.14 -3.52 -21.76
N ILE A 308 -28.94 -2.94 -20.86
CA ILE A 308 -28.43 -2.22 -19.69
C ILE A 308 -27.87 -3.24 -18.68
N VAL A 309 -26.60 -3.06 -18.31
CA VAL A 309 -25.92 -3.92 -17.35
C VAL A 309 -25.81 -3.18 -16.02
N VAL A 310 -26.35 -3.78 -14.96
CA VAL A 310 -26.30 -3.23 -13.60
C VAL A 310 -25.45 -4.16 -12.73
N VAL A 311 -24.27 -3.68 -12.33
CA VAL A 311 -23.32 -4.44 -11.52
C VAL A 311 -23.32 -3.90 -10.09
N ARG A 312 -23.46 -4.79 -9.11
CA ARG A 312 -23.31 -4.42 -7.71
C ARG A 312 -21.84 -4.24 -7.39
N LEU A 313 -21.49 -3.11 -6.80
CA LEU A 313 -20.13 -2.84 -6.33
C LEU A 313 -19.87 -3.61 -5.02
N PRO A 314 -18.62 -4.05 -4.78
CA PRO A 314 -18.23 -4.78 -3.58
C PRO A 314 -18.44 -3.98 -2.29
#